data_AF-A0AAF0KVG0-F1
#
_entry.id   AF-A0AAF0KVG0-F1
#
_cell.length_a   1.000
_cell.length_b   1.000
_cell.length_c   1.000
_cell.angle_alpha   90.00
_cell.angle_beta   90.00
_cell.angle_gamma   90.00
#
_symmetry.space_group_name_H-M   'P 1'
#
loop_
_entity.id
_entity.type
_entity.pdbx_description
1 polymer ?
#
loop_
_entity_poly.entity_id
_entity_poly.type
_entity_poly.pdbx_seq_one_letter_code
_entity_poly.pdbx_strand_id
1 'polypeptide(L)' 'MSKYQHTKGQIRDNAIQALLHDPLFRQRIEQKQKGKGSFKRKEKHGKGTGCEGSDKKASYHCPSAFTVKKTACAAAY' A
#
# COMPACT_ATOMS: atom_id res chain seq x y z
N MET A 1 -33.78 -20.36 2.08
CA MET A 1 -32.36 -20.37 2.47
C MET A 1 -31.55 -21.05 1.39
N SER A 2 -30.50 -20.41 0.87
CA SER A 2 -29.61 -20.98 -0.15
C SER A 2 -28.65 -22.00 0.46
N LYS A 3 -28.34 -23.08 -0.28
CA LYS A 3 -27.35 -24.10 0.13
C LYS A 3 -25.94 -23.71 -0.31
N TYR A 4 -24.95 -24.05 0.51
CA TYR A 4 -23.54 -23.87 0.21
C TYR A 4 -23.02 -24.98 -0.73
N GLN A 5 -22.18 -24.62 -1.71
CA GLN A 5 -21.56 -25.56 -2.65
C GLN A 5 -20.09 -25.80 -2.25
N HIS A 6 -19.77 -27.03 -1.84
CA HIS A 6 -18.43 -27.44 -1.40
C HIS A 6 -17.57 -28.01 -2.55
N THR A 7 -16.25 -28.07 -2.39
CA THR A 7 -15.33 -28.50 -3.47
C THR A 7 -15.00 -29.99 -3.47
N LYS A 8 -15.46 -30.76 -2.48
CA LYS A 8 -15.11 -32.18 -2.29
C LYS A 8 -15.75 -33.17 -3.28
N GLY A 9 -16.57 -32.70 -4.23
CA GLY A 9 -17.33 -33.57 -5.14
C GLY A 9 -18.43 -34.35 -4.41
N GLN A 10 -18.74 -35.57 -4.85
CA GLN A 10 -19.71 -36.42 -4.16
C GLN A 10 -19.10 -36.98 -2.87
N ILE A 11 -19.70 -36.64 -1.73
CA ILE A 11 -19.33 -37.15 -0.41
C ILE A 11 -19.99 -38.52 -0.23
N ARG A 12 -19.20 -39.56 0.09
CA ARG A 12 -19.70 -40.94 0.26
C ARG A 12 -19.96 -41.29 1.72
N ASP A 13 -18.98 -41.05 2.59
CA ASP A 13 -19.01 -41.52 3.97
C ASP A 13 -19.39 -40.39 4.94
N ASN A 14 -18.42 -39.53 5.28
CA ASN A 14 -18.60 -38.51 6.32
C ASN A 14 -18.71 -37.10 5.75
N ALA A 15 -19.93 -36.55 5.76
CA ALA A 15 -20.20 -35.19 5.30
C ALA A 15 -19.53 -34.11 6.15
N ILE A 16 -19.57 -34.23 7.48
CA ILE A 16 -18.98 -33.23 8.38
C ILE A 16 -17.46 -33.19 8.21
N GLN A 17 -16.81 -34.35 8.16
CA GLN A 17 -15.36 -34.45 7.97
C GLN A 17 -14.93 -33.90 6.61
N ALA A 18 -15.69 -34.19 5.56
CA ALA A 18 -15.43 -33.64 4.22
C ALA A 18 -15.50 -32.11 4.24
N LEU A 19 -16.53 -31.54 4.87
CA LEU A 19 -16.69 -30.10 5.02
C LEU A 19 -15.61 -29.48 5.90
N LEU A 20 -15.20 -30.14 6.99
CA LEU A 20 -14.14 -29.64 7.87
C LEU A 20 -12.83 -29.38 7.12
N HIS A 21 -12.52 -30.20 6.13
CA HIS A 21 -11.33 -30.05 5.27
C HIS A 21 -11.61 -29.25 3.98
N ASP A 22 -12.77 -28.63 3.86
CA ASP A 22 -13.16 -27.75 2.76
C ASP A 22 -12.72 -26.29 3.06
N PRO A 23 -12.48 -25.43 2.06
CA PRO A 23 -12.08 -24.03 2.29
C PRO A 23 -13.06 -23.23 3.15
N LEU A 24 -14.32 -23.68 3.23
CA LEU A 24 -15.32 -23.12 4.13
C LEU A 24 -14.81 -22.98 5.57
N PHE A 25 -14.18 -24.03 6.10
CA PHE A 25 -13.71 -24.13 7.48
C PHE A 25 -12.19 -23.99 7.61
N ARG A 26 -11.59 -23.14 6.78
CA ARG A 26 -10.16 -22.83 6.89
C ARG A 26 -9.85 -22.03 8.15
N GLN A 27 -8.65 -22.22 8.68
CA GLN A 27 -8.10 -21.34 9.71
C GLN A 27 -8.08 -19.89 9.22
N ARG A 28 -8.65 -19.00 10.02
CA ARG A 28 -8.60 -17.55 9.79
C ARG A 28 -7.61 -16.94 10.75
N ILE A 29 -6.71 -16.14 10.20
CA ILE A 29 -5.70 -15.40 10.98
C ILE A 29 -6.10 -13.94 10.90
N GLU A 30 -6.30 -13.33 12.07
CA GLU A 30 -6.56 -11.90 12.16
C GLU A 30 -5.29 -11.09 11.91
N GLN A 31 -5.41 -9.98 11.18
CA GLN A 31 -4.30 -9.05 11.01
C GLN A 31 -4.08 -8.26 12.30
N LYS A 32 -2.91 -8.44 12.90
CA LYS A 32 -2.49 -7.71 14.09
C LYS A 32 -2.32 -6.22 13.76
N GLN A 33 -2.71 -5.35 14.70
CA GLN A 33 -2.57 -3.90 14.53
C GLN A 33 -1.18 -3.36 14.88
N LYS A 34 -0.37 -4.13 15.61
CA LYS A 34 1.00 -3.76 15.99
C LYS A 34 1.95 -4.97 15.95
N GLY A 35 3.24 -4.70 15.75
CA GLY A 35 4.30 -5.72 15.71
C GLY A 35 4.53 -6.31 14.32
N LYS A 36 5.01 -7.56 14.26
CA LYS A 36 5.36 -8.23 12.99
C LYS A 36 4.12 -8.41 12.12
N GLY A 37 4.24 -7.99 10.85
CA GLY A 37 3.16 -8.12 9.85
C GLY A 37 2.00 -7.14 10.04
N SER A 38 2.15 -6.12 10.92
CA SER A 38 1.10 -5.10 11.14
C SER A 38 1.19 -3.88 10.22
N PHE A 39 2.33 -3.70 9.53
CA PHE A 39 2.53 -2.54 8.65
C PHE A 39 1.55 -2.55 7.47
N LYS A 40 0.83 -1.44 7.30
CA LYS A 40 -0.11 -1.20 6.19
C LYS A 40 0.36 0.01 5.41
N ARG A 41 0.53 -0.12 4.08
CA ARG A 41 0.97 1.00 3.21
C ARG A 41 0.01 2.18 3.22
N LYS A 42 -1.29 1.92 3.39
CA LYS A 42 -2.34 2.92 3.47
C LYS A 42 -3.20 2.64 4.70
N GLU A 43 -3.48 3.69 5.46
CA GLU A 43 -4.42 3.63 6.58
C GLU A 43 -5.87 3.67 6.07
N LYS A 44 -6.82 3.24 6.91
CA LYS A 44 -8.26 3.25 6.58
C LYS A 44 -8.76 4.65 6.22
N HIS A 45 -8.26 5.66 6.94
CA HIS A 45 -8.52 7.07 6.69
C HIS A 45 -7.19 7.73 6.33
N GLY A 46 -6.83 7.67 5.05
CA GLY A 46 -5.63 8.35 4.55
C GLY A 46 -5.73 9.87 4.72
N LYS A 47 -4.59 10.55 4.83
CA LYS A 47 -4.54 12.01 4.76
C LYS A 47 -5.15 12.44 3.41
N GLY A 48 -6.30 13.11 3.46
CA GLY A 48 -6.96 13.63 2.27
C GLY A 48 -6.02 14.53 1.48
N THR A 49 -6.02 14.40 0.16
CA THR A 49 -5.46 15.40 -0.76
C THR A 49 -6.18 16.72 -0.54
N GLY A 50 -5.57 17.61 0.25
CA GLY A 50 -6.21 18.87 0.67
C GLY A 50 -5.34 19.65 1.64
N CYS A 51 -4.04 19.76 1.35
CA CYS A 51 -3.22 20.84 1.88
C CYS A 51 -2.46 21.39 0.68
N GLU A 52 -3.12 22.27 -0.07
CA GLU A 52 -2.49 23.16 -1.03
C GLU A 52 -1.41 23.92 -0.27
N GLY A 53 -0.16 23.46 -0.40
CA GLY A 53 0.98 24.14 0.18
C GLY A 53 1.05 25.49 -0.50
N SER A 54 0.63 26.55 0.20
CA SER A 54 0.84 27.90 -0.29
C SER A 54 2.34 28.02 -0.59
N ASP A 55 2.69 28.22 -1.86
CA ASP A 55 4.06 28.45 -2.31
C ASP A 55 4.61 29.70 -1.61
N LYS A 56 5.18 29.54 -0.41
CA LYS A 56 5.98 30.60 0.18
C LYS A 56 7.28 30.63 -0.60
N LYS A 57 7.31 31.49 -1.62
CA LYS A 57 8.50 31.88 -2.37
C LYS A 57 9.57 32.29 -1.36
N ALA A 58 10.50 31.39 -1.06
CA ALA A 58 11.69 31.73 -0.29
C ALA A 58 12.54 32.64 -1.18
N SER A 59 12.40 33.95 -0.97
CA SER A 59 13.32 34.94 -1.50
C SER A 59 14.69 34.69 -0.88
N TYR A 60 15.53 33.90 -1.56
CA TYR A 60 16.95 33.85 -1.24
C TYR A 60 17.59 35.14 -1.72
N HIS A 61 17.69 36.12 -0.82
CA HIS A 61 18.58 37.26 -1.01
C HIS A 61 20.01 36.79 -0.72
N CYS A 62 20.76 36.45 -1.77
CA CYS A 62 22.21 36.31 -1.71
C CYS A 62 22.83 37.63 -2.18
N PRO A 63 23.45 38.44 -1.30
CA PRO A 63 24.17 39.64 -1.70
C PRO A 63 25.58 39.23 -2.14
N SER A 64 25.68 38.53 -3.26
CA SER A 64 26.92 38.42 -4.01
C SER A 64 26.57 38.13 -5.46
N ALA A 65 26.70 39.16 -6.27
CA ALA A 65 26.42 39.14 -7.69
C ALA A 65 27.31 38.10 -8.40
N PHE A 66 26.74 36.97 -8.79
CA PHE A 66 27.26 36.16 -9.89
C PHE A 66 26.08 35.67 -10.72
N THR A 67 25.69 36.49 -11.69
CA THR A 67 24.81 36.08 -12.79
C THR A 67 25.64 35.24 -13.77
N VAL A 68 25.80 33.95 -13.48
CA VAL A 68 26.44 33.05 -14.45
C VAL A 68 25.42 32.72 -15.53
N LYS A 69 25.53 33.46 -16.64
CA LYS A 69 24.83 33.14 -17.90
C LYS A 69 25.28 31.75 -18.35
N LYS A 70 24.28 30.91 -18.59
CA LYS A 70 24.41 29.59 -19.22
C LYS A 70 25.18 29.75 -20.54
N THR A 71 26.42 29.27 -20.59
CA THR A 71 27.18 29.10 -21.83
C THR A 71 27.78 27.70 -21.84
N ALA A 72 27.67 27.08 -23.01
CA ALA A 72 27.91 25.67 -23.26
C ALA A 72 29.39 25.30 -23.19
N CYS A 73 29.66 24.02 -22.94
CA CYS A 73 30.95 23.36 -23.04
C CYS A 73 31.84 23.87 -24.19
N ALA A 74 33.12 24.08 -23.90
CA ALA A 74 34.20 23.76 -24.84
C ALA A 74 35.51 23.52 -24.06
N ALA A 75 36.07 22.34 -24.27
CA ALA A 75 37.41 21.94 -23.84
C ALA A 75 38.48 22.70 -24.64
N ALA A 76 39.68 22.89 -24.08
CA ALA A 76 40.90 22.22 -24.52
C ALA A 76 42.19 22.97 -24.11
N TYR A 77 43.19 22.14 -23.77
CA TYR A 77 44.64 22.35 -23.56
C TYR A 77 45.08 23.08 -22.30
#